data_AF-A0A3M2MBX3-F1
#
_entry.id   AF-A0A3M2MBX3-F1
#
_cell.length_a   1.000
_cell.length_b   1.000
_cell.length_c   1.000
_cell.angle_alpha   90.00
_cell.angle_beta   90.00
_cell.angle_gamma   90.00
#
_symmetry.space_group_name_H-M   'P 1'
#
loop_
_entity.id
_entity.type
_entity.pdbx_description
1 polymer ?
#
loop_
_entity_poly.entity_id
_entity_poly.type
_entity_poly.pdbx_seq_one_letter_code
_entity_poly.pdbx_strand_id
1 'polypeptide(L)'
;MAEDGLRGRLYGLLLPADELYDPPESVPEVLPGLHMVIAVDGDAGLDEGALNALGGPEEQLELAFRNLRELPVGKHEVVHADKGGTYHVLTGPNAFTASRVLVLDAVARQLTGQDVPDDGALFSIPDKFHILLHPISGGTVLTALAAMAEDTAALFSASETRLSPHVYWWRDGESAQLTEINGRSLTFDFPDAFRAMLGDIPEPVDDPVGFRKHHYHFVHTVLRQVSEEHGPALLATTPPGDLTDMLVKTWGDVGDDLPAGERVPPEGLRGNLIELNGNRLILVTLPEPVAAAEAYFAMIVQPAGSATTRFFTLEYAVDPITHEPGAILGEWTPEGHHLHLTDMATDPGTFLRSTAALLLADGEAEPAANKRRGLFRRR
;
A
#
# COMPACT_ATOMS: atom_id res chain seq x y z
N MET A 1 20.33 39.12 -11.47
CA MET A 1 20.18 39.21 -10.00
C MET A 1 21.56 39.28 -9.37
N ALA A 2 21.72 39.87 -8.18
CA ALA A 2 22.99 39.78 -7.44
C ALA A 2 23.20 38.34 -6.96
N GLU A 3 24.46 37.88 -6.94
CA GLU A 3 24.87 36.51 -6.62
C GLU A 3 24.29 36.01 -5.28
N ASP A 4 24.35 36.84 -4.23
CA ASP A 4 23.80 36.52 -2.91
C ASP A 4 22.29 36.29 -2.90
N GLY A 5 21.55 36.97 -3.78
CA GLY A 5 20.10 36.80 -3.90
C GLY A 5 19.70 35.50 -4.59
N LEU A 6 20.56 34.96 -5.46
CA LEU A 6 20.34 33.69 -6.16
C LEU A 6 20.64 32.49 -5.26
N ARG A 7 21.70 32.58 -4.43
CA ARG A 7 22.15 31.50 -3.56
C ARG A 7 21.06 30.96 -2.62
N GLY A 8 20.22 31.83 -2.06
CA GLY A 8 19.13 31.43 -1.16
C GLY A 8 17.83 31.05 -1.86
N ARG A 9 17.80 31.04 -3.20
CA ARG A 9 16.60 30.78 -4.01
C ARG A 9 16.76 29.60 -4.97
N LEU A 10 17.92 28.93 -4.96
CA LEU A 10 18.20 27.77 -5.79
C LEU A 10 17.72 26.49 -5.10
N TYR A 11 16.95 25.64 -5.78
CA TYR A 11 16.40 24.42 -5.23
C TYR A 11 16.44 23.29 -6.26
N GLY A 12 16.43 22.04 -5.77
CA GLY A 12 16.07 20.90 -6.59
C GLY A 12 14.56 20.89 -6.73
N LEU A 13 14.06 20.73 -7.95
CA LEU A 13 12.64 20.65 -8.25
C LEU A 13 12.34 19.32 -8.93
N LEU A 14 11.39 18.58 -8.37
CA LEU A 14 10.83 17.40 -9.00
C LEU A 14 9.77 17.81 -10.02
N LEU A 15 9.92 17.30 -11.23
CA LEU A 15 8.99 17.49 -12.34
C LEU A 15 8.63 16.16 -12.98
N PRO A 16 7.36 15.98 -13.41
CA PRO A 16 6.98 14.93 -14.33
C PRO A 16 7.77 15.00 -15.64
N ALA A 17 8.06 13.84 -16.23
CA ALA A 17 8.81 13.75 -17.48
C ALA A 17 8.17 14.54 -18.64
N ASP A 18 6.85 14.69 -18.66
CA ASP A 18 6.10 15.44 -19.68
C ASP A 18 6.11 16.96 -19.46
N GLU A 19 6.49 17.44 -18.26
CA GLU A 19 6.75 18.86 -17.97
C GLU A 19 8.18 19.29 -18.34
N LEU A 20 9.08 18.35 -18.64
CA LEU A 20 10.44 18.67 -19.06
C LEU A 20 10.46 19.10 -20.54
N TYR A 21 10.83 20.36 -20.78
CA TYR A 21 11.05 20.88 -22.13
C TYR A 21 12.48 20.59 -22.58
N ASP A 22 12.64 19.75 -23.62
CA ASP A 22 13.93 19.38 -24.21
C ASP A 22 14.97 18.90 -23.15
N PRO A 23 14.63 17.88 -22.32
CA PRO A 23 15.52 17.44 -21.26
C PRO A 23 16.83 16.93 -21.89
N PRO A 24 18.01 17.34 -21.37
CA PRO A 24 19.25 16.71 -21.79
C PRO A 24 19.16 15.19 -21.52
N GLU A 25 19.86 14.38 -22.33
CA GLU A 25 19.83 12.91 -22.26
C GLU A 25 20.22 12.31 -20.87
N SER A 26 20.58 13.13 -19.89
CA SER A 26 21.14 12.74 -18.59
C SER A 26 20.43 13.34 -17.37
N VAL A 27 19.21 13.88 -17.48
CA VAL A 27 18.48 14.34 -16.28
C VAL A 27 18.12 13.14 -15.40
N PRO A 28 18.62 13.07 -14.14
CA PRO A 28 18.39 11.92 -13.28
C PRO A 28 16.89 11.73 -13.00
N GLU A 29 16.40 10.53 -13.29
CA GLU A 29 15.11 10.04 -12.78
C GLU A 29 15.30 9.65 -11.31
N VAL A 30 14.52 10.27 -10.43
CA VAL A 30 14.62 10.07 -8.97
C VAL A 30 13.59 9.07 -8.50
N LEU A 31 12.39 9.14 -9.08
CA LEU A 31 11.29 8.19 -8.89
C LEU A 31 10.69 7.91 -10.27
N PRO A 32 9.96 6.79 -10.47
CA PRO A 32 9.32 6.49 -11.73
C PRO A 32 8.52 7.68 -12.30
N GLY A 33 8.95 8.17 -13.46
CA GLY A 33 8.35 9.30 -14.18
C GLY A 33 8.68 10.69 -13.63
N LEU A 34 9.51 10.80 -12.58
CA LEU A 34 9.88 12.06 -11.95
C LEU A 34 11.37 12.33 -12.03
N HIS A 35 11.71 13.50 -12.56
CA HIS A 35 13.08 13.95 -12.75
C HIS A 35 13.40 15.14 -11.87
N MET A 36 14.65 15.24 -11.45
CA MET A 36 15.14 16.41 -10.71
C MET A 36 15.81 17.40 -11.66
N VAL A 37 15.39 18.66 -11.56
CA VAL A 37 16.04 19.81 -12.20
C VAL A 37 16.44 20.85 -11.17
N ILE A 38 17.42 21.67 -11.50
CA ILE A 38 17.76 22.86 -10.72
C ILE A 38 16.82 23.99 -11.11
N ALA A 39 16.15 24.58 -10.13
CA ALA A 39 15.18 25.65 -10.31
C ALA A 39 15.44 26.81 -9.34
N VAL A 40 14.93 27.99 -9.69
CA VAL A 40 14.97 29.18 -8.84
C VAL A 40 13.58 29.56 -8.43
N ASP A 41 13.39 29.82 -7.14
CA ASP A 41 12.12 30.30 -6.60
C ASP A 41 11.83 31.73 -7.08
N GLY A 42 10.72 31.93 -7.81
CA GLY A 42 10.18 33.22 -8.28
C GLY A 42 10.17 33.41 -9.81
N ASP A 43 9.61 34.54 -10.27
CA ASP A 43 9.31 34.78 -11.70
C ASP A 43 10.53 35.11 -12.58
N ALA A 44 11.72 35.19 -11.98
CA ALA A 44 12.93 35.53 -12.72
C ALA A 44 13.55 34.26 -13.30
N GLY A 45 13.68 34.20 -14.62
CA GLY A 45 14.38 33.11 -15.29
C GLY A 45 15.82 32.95 -14.79
N LEU A 46 16.32 31.72 -14.86
CA LEU A 46 17.71 31.37 -14.58
C LEU A 46 18.62 31.94 -15.68
N ASP A 47 19.50 32.87 -15.31
CA ASP A 47 20.58 33.33 -16.17
C ASP A 47 21.78 32.36 -16.04
N GLU A 48 22.24 31.80 -17.14
CA GLU A 48 23.31 30.79 -17.18
C GLU A 48 24.64 31.33 -16.60
N GLY A 49 24.94 32.61 -16.84
CA GLY A 49 26.12 33.27 -16.27
C GLY A 49 26.05 33.39 -14.75
N ALA A 50 24.88 33.75 -14.23
CA ALA A 50 24.63 33.82 -12.79
C ALA A 50 24.65 32.44 -12.11
N LEU A 51 24.14 31.40 -12.78
CA LEU A 51 24.21 30.02 -12.30
C LEU A 51 25.66 29.52 -12.24
N ASN A 52 26.43 29.72 -13.32
CA ASN A 52 27.85 29.35 -13.38
C ASN A 52 28.72 30.07 -12.34
N ALA A 53 28.32 31.26 -11.90
CA ALA A 53 29.01 31.98 -10.83
C ALA A 53 28.85 31.30 -9.45
N LEU A 54 27.85 30.43 -9.26
CA LEU A 54 27.62 29.71 -8.00
C LEU A 54 28.57 28.53 -7.78
N GLY A 55 29.28 28.10 -8.81
CA GLY A 55 30.14 26.91 -8.82
C GLY A 55 29.82 26.00 -9.99
N GLY A 56 30.44 24.82 -10.01
CA GLY A 56 30.10 23.76 -10.95
C GLY A 56 28.79 23.06 -10.59
N PRO A 57 28.38 22.07 -11.40
CA PRO A 57 27.11 21.35 -11.18
C PRO A 57 26.98 20.69 -9.81
N GLU A 58 28.09 20.18 -9.25
CA GLU A 58 28.10 19.54 -7.92
C GLU A 58 27.86 20.58 -6.81
N GLU A 59 28.55 21.72 -6.84
CA GLU A 59 28.34 22.79 -5.85
C GLU A 59 26.94 23.41 -5.96
N GLN A 60 26.38 23.49 -7.17
CA GLN A 60 25.01 23.94 -7.41
C GLN A 60 23.99 22.94 -6.83
N LEU A 61 24.22 21.64 -7.00
CA LEU A 61 23.36 20.59 -6.45
C LEU A 61 23.41 20.56 -4.92
N GLU A 62 24.60 20.64 -4.33
CA GLU A 62 24.77 20.74 -2.87
C GLU A 62 24.04 21.95 -2.30
N LEU A 63 24.17 23.11 -2.97
CA LEU A 63 23.48 24.34 -2.61
C LEU A 63 21.95 24.18 -2.67
N ALA A 64 21.46 23.59 -3.75
CA ALA A 64 20.04 23.31 -3.95
C ALA A 64 19.47 22.40 -2.86
N PHE A 65 20.20 21.34 -2.50
CA PHE A 65 19.79 20.41 -1.44
C PHE A 65 19.87 21.04 -0.05
N ARG A 66 20.88 21.88 0.21
CA ARG A 66 20.96 22.66 1.44
C ARG A 66 19.72 23.54 1.62
N ASN A 67 19.33 24.27 0.57
CA ASN A 67 18.16 25.15 0.64
C ASN A 67 16.86 24.35 0.85
N LEU A 68 16.72 23.16 0.23
CA LEU A 68 15.58 22.26 0.51
C LEU A 68 15.50 21.81 1.98
N ARG A 69 16.65 21.57 2.63
CA ARG A 69 16.71 21.24 4.06
C ARG A 69 16.30 22.41 4.94
N GLU A 70 16.61 23.63 4.53
CA GLU A 70 16.30 24.86 5.28
C GLU A 70 14.86 25.36 5.09
N LEU A 71 14.10 24.79 4.13
CA LEU A 71 12.70 25.16 3.92
C LEU A 71 11.88 24.95 5.20
N PRO A 72 11.06 25.94 5.58
CA PRO A 72 10.22 25.81 6.76
C PRO A 72 9.20 24.69 6.57
N VAL A 73 8.90 23.99 7.67
CA VAL A 73 7.72 23.14 7.78
C VAL A 73 6.50 24.06 7.72
N GLY A 74 5.62 23.85 6.74
CA GLY A 74 4.36 24.59 6.61
C GLY A 74 3.34 24.11 7.63
N LYS A 75 2.27 23.47 7.16
CA LYS A 75 1.35 22.72 8.01
C LYS A 75 1.88 21.30 8.17
N HIS A 76 1.91 20.82 9.41
CA HIS A 76 2.28 19.46 9.75
C HIS A 76 1.16 18.82 10.56
N GLU A 77 0.67 17.70 10.08
CA GLU A 77 -0.35 16.89 10.74
C GLU A 77 0.21 15.49 10.99
N VAL A 78 -0.15 14.90 12.11
CA VAL A 78 0.06 13.48 12.38
C VAL A 78 -1.27 12.81 12.17
N VAL A 79 -1.33 11.92 11.19
CA VAL A 79 -2.50 11.10 10.91
C VAL A 79 -2.29 9.75 11.58
N HIS A 80 -3.28 9.34 12.34
CA HIS A 80 -3.34 8.03 12.95
C HIS A 80 -4.09 7.12 11.99
N ALA A 81 -3.43 6.06 11.52
CA ALA A 81 -4.12 5.06 10.75
C ALA A 81 -5.08 4.29 11.69
N ASP A 82 -6.30 4.02 11.23
CA ASP A 82 -7.35 3.40 12.04
C ASP A 82 -6.95 2.05 12.66
N LYS A 83 -5.95 1.37 12.06
CA LYS A 83 -5.43 0.03 12.41
C LYS A 83 -4.13 0.05 13.23
N GLY A 84 -3.72 1.22 13.70
CA GLY A 84 -2.42 1.43 14.35
C GLY A 84 -1.36 1.88 13.35
N GLY A 85 -0.35 2.56 13.88
CA GLY A 85 0.65 3.28 13.09
C GLY A 85 0.25 4.72 12.82
N THR A 86 1.24 5.55 12.55
CA THR A 86 1.06 6.98 12.32
C THR A 86 1.90 7.43 11.15
N TYR A 87 1.36 8.28 10.28
CA TYR A 87 2.16 8.98 9.28
C TYR A 87 2.00 10.48 9.43
N HIS A 88 3.01 11.20 8.99
CA HIS A 88 3.06 12.64 9.00
C HIS A 88 2.65 13.16 7.63
N VAL A 89 1.75 14.14 7.61
CA VAL A 89 1.39 14.89 6.42
C VAL A 89 2.03 16.26 6.54
N LEU A 90 2.93 16.57 5.62
CA LEU A 90 3.52 17.89 5.44
C LEU A 90 2.83 18.57 4.26
N THR A 91 2.13 19.68 4.51
CA THR A 91 1.64 20.59 3.48
C THR A 91 2.47 21.87 3.51
N GLY A 92 3.14 22.17 2.41
CA GLY A 92 4.00 23.35 2.31
C GLY A 92 3.44 24.41 1.35
N PRO A 93 3.99 25.63 1.42
CA PRO A 93 3.41 26.79 0.75
C PRO A 93 3.78 26.90 -0.74
N ASN A 94 4.72 26.07 -1.22
CA ASN A 94 5.26 26.19 -2.58
C ASN A 94 5.59 24.83 -3.20
N ALA A 95 5.88 24.86 -4.50
CA ALA A 95 6.14 23.66 -5.29
C ALA A 95 7.42 22.88 -4.89
N PHE A 96 8.30 23.50 -4.10
CA PHE A 96 9.50 22.83 -3.59
C PHE A 96 9.20 21.90 -2.43
N THR A 97 7.98 21.95 -1.86
CA THR A 97 7.60 21.11 -0.71
C THR A 97 7.81 19.64 -1.01
N ALA A 98 7.20 19.10 -2.07
CA ALA A 98 7.36 17.70 -2.45
C ALA A 98 8.81 17.36 -2.84
N SER A 99 9.53 18.33 -3.39
CA SER A 99 10.95 18.16 -3.76
C SER A 99 11.87 17.94 -2.56
N ARG A 100 11.39 18.24 -1.34
CA ARG A 100 12.14 17.92 -0.10
C ARG A 100 12.30 16.43 0.14
N VAL A 101 11.61 15.56 -0.60
CA VAL A 101 11.88 14.11 -0.60
C VAL A 101 13.32 13.79 -1.04
N LEU A 102 13.98 14.67 -1.82
CA LEU A 102 15.40 14.55 -2.17
C LEU A 102 16.33 14.61 -0.95
N VAL A 103 15.82 15.11 0.18
CA VAL A 103 16.49 15.23 1.47
C VAL A 103 15.59 14.65 2.58
N LEU A 104 15.01 13.47 2.32
CA LEU A 104 13.98 12.86 3.16
C LEU A 104 14.44 12.66 4.61
N ASP A 105 15.72 12.36 4.84
CA ASP A 105 16.35 12.26 6.16
C ASP A 105 16.17 13.56 6.98
N ALA A 106 16.39 14.70 6.35
CA ALA A 106 16.21 16.01 6.98
C ALA A 106 14.73 16.33 7.21
N VAL A 107 13.84 15.92 6.29
CA VAL A 107 12.39 16.06 6.47
C VAL A 107 11.91 15.24 7.66
N ALA A 108 12.30 13.97 7.74
CA ALA A 108 11.96 13.09 8.86
C ALA A 108 12.43 13.67 10.19
N ARG A 109 13.68 14.15 10.26
CA ARG A 109 14.22 14.79 11.46
C ARG A 109 13.47 16.05 11.85
N GLN A 110 13.05 16.88 10.90
CA GLN A 110 12.26 18.07 11.20
C GLN A 110 10.84 17.77 11.68
N LEU A 111 10.18 16.77 11.09
CA LEU A 111 8.80 16.42 11.43
C LEU A 111 8.71 15.63 12.74
N THR A 112 9.67 14.75 13.00
CA THR A 112 9.60 13.79 14.12
C THR A 112 10.58 14.10 15.25
N GLY A 113 11.59 14.93 14.98
CA GLY A 113 12.71 15.15 15.89
C GLY A 113 13.70 13.99 15.97
N GLN A 114 13.52 12.92 15.16
CA GLN A 114 14.34 11.71 15.16
C GLN A 114 14.91 11.42 13.77
N ASP A 115 16.00 10.66 13.72
CA ASP A 115 16.54 10.16 12.46
C ASP A 115 15.63 9.10 11.85
N VAL A 116 15.74 8.91 10.53
CA VAL A 116 15.04 7.79 9.88
C VAL A 116 15.63 6.48 10.43
N PRO A 117 14.79 5.53 10.88
CA PRO A 117 15.24 4.24 11.36
C PRO A 117 16.02 3.43 10.29
N ASP A 118 16.77 2.43 10.73
CA ASP A 118 17.56 1.54 9.85
C ASP A 118 16.70 0.76 8.84
N ASP A 119 15.43 0.54 9.17
CA ASP A 119 14.43 -0.09 8.29
C ASP A 119 13.83 0.89 7.27
N GLY A 120 14.17 2.18 7.37
CA GLY A 120 13.79 3.22 6.43
C GLY A 120 12.48 3.93 6.77
N ALA A 121 11.83 4.46 5.74
CA ALA A 121 10.55 5.15 5.85
C ALA A 121 9.66 4.87 4.63
N LEU A 122 8.35 4.87 4.83
CA LEU A 122 7.41 5.01 3.72
C LEU A 122 7.21 6.49 3.42
N PHE A 123 7.10 6.87 2.15
CA PHE A 123 6.70 8.21 1.77
C PHE A 123 5.85 8.26 0.51
N SER A 124 5.12 9.34 0.30
CA SER A 124 4.49 9.65 -0.98
C SER A 124 4.47 11.15 -1.26
N ILE A 125 4.34 11.50 -2.53
CA ILE A 125 4.28 12.88 -3.04
C ILE A 125 3.15 13.00 -4.08
N PRO A 126 1.87 13.08 -3.64
CA PRO A 126 0.73 13.13 -4.56
C PRO A 126 0.76 14.36 -5.48
N ASP A 127 1.25 15.48 -4.98
CA ASP A 127 1.37 16.73 -5.72
C ASP A 127 2.57 17.56 -5.25
N LYS A 128 2.76 18.75 -5.83
CA LYS A 128 3.90 19.63 -5.51
C LYS A 128 3.90 20.18 -4.07
N PHE A 129 2.80 20.05 -3.32
CA PHE A 129 2.60 20.70 -2.02
C PHE A 129 2.54 19.73 -0.84
N HIS A 130 2.44 18.42 -1.08
CA HIS A 130 2.28 17.43 -0.03
C HIS A 130 3.42 16.41 0.01
N ILE A 131 3.87 16.08 1.22
CA ILE A 131 4.65 14.86 1.52
C ILE A 131 3.89 14.10 2.60
N LEU A 132 3.63 12.81 2.37
CA LEU A 132 3.24 11.89 3.42
C LEU A 132 4.49 11.09 3.82
N LEU A 133 4.70 10.86 5.11
CA LEU A 133 5.89 10.20 5.63
C LEU A 133 5.58 9.33 6.85
N HIS A 134 5.97 8.06 6.80
CA HIS A 134 5.94 7.13 7.93
C HIS A 134 7.34 6.56 8.16
N PRO A 135 8.11 7.07 9.15
CA PRO A 135 9.34 6.40 9.58
C PRO A 135 9.01 5.00 10.12
N ILE A 136 9.66 3.97 9.57
CA ILE A 136 9.34 2.58 9.88
C ILE A 136 9.88 2.27 11.27
N SER A 137 8.96 2.10 12.23
CA SER A 137 9.30 1.68 13.59
C SER A 137 8.24 0.73 14.11
N GLY A 138 8.65 -0.50 14.47
CA GLY A 138 7.75 -1.56 14.90
C GLY A 138 6.80 -2.07 13.81
N GLY A 139 5.86 -2.95 14.18
CA GLY A 139 5.04 -3.73 13.24
C GLY A 139 3.83 -3.03 12.59
N THR A 140 3.77 -1.69 12.55
CA THR A 140 2.61 -0.95 11.98
C THR A 140 2.81 -0.51 10.52
N VAL A 141 3.81 -1.06 9.83
CA VAL A 141 4.20 -0.63 8.48
C VAL A 141 3.08 -0.87 7.46
N LEU A 142 2.45 -2.04 7.49
CA LEU A 142 1.42 -2.41 6.50
C LEU A 142 0.13 -1.59 6.68
N THR A 143 -0.23 -1.27 7.92
CA THR A 143 -1.40 -0.45 8.24
C THR A 143 -1.18 1.00 7.83
N ALA A 144 0.01 1.56 8.12
CA ALA A 144 0.39 2.89 7.65
C ALA A 144 0.47 2.95 6.12
N LEU A 145 1.05 1.94 5.47
CA LEU A 145 1.13 1.85 4.01
C LEU A 145 -0.24 1.89 3.34
N ALA A 146 -1.20 1.10 3.82
CA ALA A 146 -2.55 1.06 3.26
C ALA A 146 -3.25 2.43 3.39
N ALA A 147 -3.23 3.02 4.59
CA ALA A 147 -3.82 4.34 4.82
C ALA A 147 -3.15 5.44 3.98
N MET A 148 -1.81 5.44 3.91
CA MET A 148 -1.07 6.39 3.08
C MET A 148 -1.42 6.23 1.60
N ALA A 149 -1.62 5.02 1.09
CA ALA A 149 -1.95 4.80 -0.31
C ALA A 149 -3.32 5.37 -0.69
N GLU A 150 -4.32 5.24 0.20
CA GLU A 150 -5.65 5.83 0.02
C GLU A 150 -5.58 7.37 0.01
N ASP A 151 -4.93 7.98 1.00
CA ASP A 151 -4.76 9.43 1.06
C ASP A 151 -3.97 9.98 -0.12
N THR A 152 -2.93 9.25 -0.54
CA THR A 152 -2.13 9.63 -1.71
C THR A 152 -2.99 9.65 -2.97
N ALA A 153 -3.79 8.62 -3.19
CA ALA A 153 -4.68 8.55 -4.35
C ALA A 153 -5.75 9.68 -4.32
N ALA A 154 -6.28 10.00 -3.14
CA ALA A 154 -7.25 11.08 -2.97
C ALA A 154 -6.63 12.45 -3.28
N LEU A 155 -5.48 12.77 -2.67
CA LEU A 155 -4.74 14.02 -2.90
C LEU A 155 -4.29 14.15 -4.35
N PHE A 156 -3.75 13.09 -4.94
CA PHE A 156 -3.32 13.07 -6.34
C PHE A 156 -4.50 13.35 -7.28
N SER A 157 -5.65 12.71 -7.05
CA SER A 157 -6.83 12.89 -7.90
C SER A 157 -7.39 14.31 -7.83
N ALA A 158 -7.33 14.93 -6.64
CA ALA A 158 -7.83 16.29 -6.41
C ALA A 158 -6.90 17.39 -6.92
N SER A 159 -5.61 17.09 -7.13
CA SER A 159 -4.60 18.10 -7.44
C SER A 159 -4.51 18.43 -8.94
N GLU A 160 -4.20 19.69 -9.24
CA GLU A 160 -3.82 20.17 -10.58
C GLU A 160 -2.31 20.08 -10.83
N THR A 161 -1.52 19.84 -9.78
CA THR A 161 -0.04 19.82 -9.82
C THR A 161 0.51 18.44 -9.45
N ARG A 162 -0.07 17.42 -10.07
CA ARG A 162 0.16 16.00 -9.74
C ARG A 162 1.61 15.60 -9.97
N LEU A 163 2.15 14.81 -9.05
CA LEU A 163 3.49 14.23 -9.18
C LEU A 163 3.39 12.71 -9.27
N SER A 164 3.12 12.03 -8.17
CA SER A 164 3.01 10.56 -8.16
C SER A 164 1.86 10.08 -7.28
N PRO A 165 1.01 9.15 -7.74
CA PRO A 165 -0.05 8.59 -6.92
C PRO A 165 0.44 7.40 -6.06
N HIS A 166 1.76 7.14 -6.02
CA HIS A 166 2.31 5.93 -5.42
C HIS A 166 2.96 6.18 -4.05
N VAL A 167 3.01 5.13 -3.24
CA VAL A 167 3.78 5.07 -2.00
C VAL A 167 5.10 4.36 -2.29
N TYR A 168 6.17 4.88 -1.68
CA TYR A 168 7.53 4.43 -1.85
C TYR A 168 8.12 4.03 -0.51
N TRP A 169 9.05 3.07 -0.52
CA TRP A 169 9.94 2.79 0.58
C TRP A 169 11.29 3.44 0.32
N TRP A 170 11.72 4.29 1.25
CA TRP A 170 13.04 4.88 1.27
C TRP A 170 13.93 4.16 2.28
N ARG A 171 15.16 3.81 1.89
CA ARG A 171 16.19 3.29 2.80
C ARG A 171 17.57 3.65 2.27
N ASP A 172 18.42 4.22 3.14
CA ASP A 172 19.82 4.56 2.84
C ASP A 172 20.02 5.38 1.54
N GLY A 173 19.10 6.30 1.25
CA GLY A 173 19.16 7.17 0.07
C GLY A 173 18.55 6.55 -1.20
N GLU A 174 18.16 5.29 -1.17
CA GLU A 174 17.46 4.62 -2.27
C GLU A 174 15.95 4.59 -2.03
N SER A 175 15.18 4.57 -3.12
CA SER A 175 13.71 4.49 -3.07
C SER A 175 13.19 3.38 -3.96
N ALA A 176 12.20 2.64 -3.48
CA ALA A 176 11.50 1.62 -4.24
C ALA A 176 9.99 1.88 -4.19
N GLN A 177 9.31 1.81 -5.33
CA GLN A 177 7.85 1.93 -5.38
C GLN A 177 7.21 0.69 -4.77
N LEU A 178 6.20 0.90 -3.93
CA LEU A 178 5.46 -0.19 -3.27
C LEU A 178 4.04 -0.36 -3.78
N THR A 179 3.49 0.65 -4.45
CA THR A 179 2.11 0.59 -4.96
C THR A 179 2.05 0.77 -6.45
N GLU A 180 1.07 0.13 -7.09
CA GLU A 180 0.72 0.35 -8.49
C GLU A 180 -0.79 0.59 -8.58
N ILE A 181 -1.20 1.48 -9.48
CA ILE A 181 -2.61 1.84 -9.67
C ILE A 181 -3.02 1.45 -11.07
N ASN A 182 -3.91 0.48 -11.16
CA ASN A 182 -4.46 -0.04 -12.40
C ASN A 182 -5.96 0.30 -12.46
N GLY A 183 -6.26 1.47 -13.02
CA GLY A 183 -7.63 2.00 -13.11
C GLY A 183 -8.20 2.35 -11.73
N ARG A 184 -9.08 1.51 -11.20
CA ARG A 184 -9.64 1.64 -9.84
C ARG A 184 -9.01 0.67 -8.83
N SER A 185 -8.05 -0.14 -9.26
CA SER A 185 -7.36 -1.12 -8.43
C SER A 185 -6.04 -0.55 -7.92
N LEU A 186 -5.77 -0.72 -6.63
CA LEU A 186 -4.48 -0.45 -6.00
C LEU A 186 -3.83 -1.80 -5.69
N THR A 187 -2.65 -2.04 -6.23
CA THR A 187 -1.83 -3.24 -5.97
C THR A 187 -0.59 -2.86 -5.18
N PHE A 188 -0.09 -3.80 -4.38
CA PHE A 188 1.16 -3.66 -3.66
C PHE A 188 2.23 -4.55 -4.29
N ASP A 189 3.32 -3.97 -4.75
CA ASP A 189 4.48 -4.70 -5.24
C ASP A 189 5.64 -4.49 -4.27
N PHE A 190 5.99 -5.53 -3.53
CA PHE A 190 7.04 -5.46 -2.51
C PHE A 190 8.33 -6.06 -3.05
N PRO A 191 9.40 -5.25 -3.21
CA PRO A 191 10.73 -5.77 -3.51
C PRO A 191 11.19 -6.77 -2.45
N ASP A 192 12.03 -7.74 -2.84
CA ASP A 192 12.54 -8.79 -1.93
C ASP A 192 13.15 -8.22 -0.64
N ALA A 193 13.87 -7.09 -0.75
CA ALA A 193 14.46 -6.42 0.40
C ALA A 193 13.41 -5.86 1.37
N PHE A 194 12.28 -5.35 0.86
CA PHE A 194 11.17 -4.89 1.69
C PHE A 194 10.45 -6.06 2.35
N ARG A 195 10.22 -7.15 1.60
CA ARG A 195 9.63 -8.40 2.14
C ARG A 195 10.48 -9.00 3.26
N ALA A 196 11.80 -9.01 3.09
CA ALA A 196 12.74 -9.48 4.11
C ALA A 196 12.64 -8.60 5.36
N MET A 197 12.66 -7.28 5.19
CA MET A 197 12.51 -6.33 6.29
C MET A 197 11.18 -6.54 7.05
N LEU A 198 10.06 -6.73 6.36
CA LEU A 198 8.77 -7.08 6.99
C LEU A 198 8.84 -8.36 7.85
N GLY A 199 9.66 -9.34 7.48
CA GLY A 199 9.87 -10.57 8.25
C GLY A 199 10.74 -10.40 9.49
N ASP A 200 11.59 -9.37 9.52
CA ASP A 200 12.51 -9.06 10.61
C ASP A 200 11.96 -8.01 11.58
N ILE A 201 10.94 -7.24 11.19
CA ILE A 201 10.28 -6.28 12.08
C ILE A 201 9.71 -7.02 13.30
N PRO A 202 10.15 -6.70 14.53
CA PRO A 202 9.53 -7.21 15.74
C PRO A 202 8.06 -6.81 15.77
N GLU A 203 7.18 -7.76 16.12
CA GLU A 203 5.76 -7.45 16.32
C GLU A 203 5.59 -6.21 17.21
N PRO A 204 4.61 -5.34 16.91
CA PRO A 204 4.47 -4.09 17.63
C PRO A 204 4.30 -4.34 19.13
N VAL A 205 5.01 -3.57 19.94
CA VAL A 205 4.84 -3.54 21.39
C VAL A 205 3.54 -2.81 21.71
N ASP A 206 2.58 -3.54 22.28
CA ASP A 206 1.30 -3.13 22.88
C ASP A 206 0.77 -1.73 22.51
N ASP A 207 0.03 -1.66 21.39
CA ASP A 207 -0.94 -0.59 21.13
C ASP A 207 -2.28 -0.99 21.79
N PRO A 208 -2.95 -0.16 22.62
CA PRO A 208 -4.09 -0.61 23.42
C PRO A 208 -5.34 -0.99 22.61
N VAL A 209 -5.36 -0.78 21.29
CA VAL A 209 -6.47 -1.17 20.40
C VAL A 209 -5.97 -1.65 19.02
N GLY A 210 -4.91 -2.47 18.99
CA GLY A 210 -4.55 -3.23 17.79
C GLY A 210 -5.62 -4.29 17.44
N PHE A 211 -5.68 -4.72 16.18
CA PHE A 211 -6.53 -5.86 15.80
C PHE A 211 -6.20 -7.09 16.65
N ARG A 212 -7.20 -7.93 16.92
CA ARG A 212 -7.02 -9.10 17.77
C ARG A 212 -6.21 -10.14 16.98
N LYS A 213 -4.98 -10.40 17.43
CA LYS A 213 -4.05 -11.35 16.80
C LYS A 213 -4.66 -12.72 16.56
N HIS A 214 -5.44 -13.24 17.51
CA HIS A 214 -6.16 -14.50 17.33
C HIS A 214 -7.01 -14.49 16.05
N HIS A 215 -7.83 -13.46 15.86
CA HIS A 215 -8.66 -13.32 14.68
C HIS A 215 -7.81 -13.25 13.41
N TYR A 216 -6.79 -12.38 13.42
CA TYR A 216 -5.91 -12.20 12.27
C TYR A 216 -5.19 -13.49 11.86
N HIS A 217 -4.53 -14.18 12.80
CA HIS A 217 -3.83 -15.43 12.52
C HIS A 217 -4.77 -16.52 12.00
N PHE A 218 -5.98 -16.62 12.57
CA PHE A 218 -6.95 -17.60 12.10
C PHE A 218 -7.31 -17.37 10.63
N VAL A 219 -7.61 -16.13 10.23
CA VAL A 219 -8.06 -15.79 8.87
C VAL A 219 -6.90 -15.71 7.88
N HIS A 220 -5.93 -14.83 8.16
CA HIS A 220 -4.90 -14.43 7.20
C HIS A 220 -3.70 -15.38 7.16
N THR A 221 -3.54 -16.23 8.16
CA THR A 221 -2.49 -17.25 8.20
C THR A 221 -3.09 -18.64 8.00
N VAL A 222 -3.89 -19.14 8.96
CA VAL A 222 -4.30 -20.54 8.99
C VAL A 222 -5.31 -20.89 7.89
N LEU A 223 -6.42 -20.15 7.78
CA LEU A 223 -7.40 -20.42 6.73
C LEU A 223 -6.84 -20.18 5.34
N ARG A 224 -6.02 -19.15 5.18
CA ARG A 224 -5.28 -18.90 3.94
C ARG A 224 -4.38 -20.08 3.57
N GLN A 225 -3.52 -20.55 4.48
CA GLN A 225 -2.63 -21.68 4.23
C GLN A 225 -3.43 -22.94 3.90
N VAL A 226 -4.52 -23.20 4.61
CA VAL A 226 -5.43 -24.32 4.32
C VAL A 226 -6.03 -24.20 2.92
N SER A 227 -6.42 -22.99 2.50
CA SER A 227 -6.89 -22.73 1.14
C SER A 227 -5.84 -23.08 0.10
N GLU A 228 -4.60 -22.63 0.28
CA GLU A 228 -3.49 -22.80 -0.66
C GLU A 228 -3.00 -24.26 -0.74
N GLU A 229 -2.78 -24.90 0.41
CA GLU A 229 -2.16 -26.23 0.48
C GLU A 229 -3.17 -27.36 0.34
N HIS A 230 -4.41 -27.15 0.79
CA HIS A 230 -5.39 -28.22 0.98
C HIS A 230 -6.76 -27.91 0.37
N GLY A 231 -6.99 -26.71 -0.16
CA GLY A 231 -8.30 -26.23 -0.62
C GLY A 231 -9.04 -27.20 -1.55
N PRO A 232 -8.46 -27.63 -2.68
CA PRO A 232 -9.14 -28.53 -3.62
C PRO A 232 -9.53 -29.88 -2.99
N ALA A 233 -8.65 -30.46 -2.16
CA ALA A 233 -8.91 -31.73 -1.50
C ALA A 233 -9.97 -31.59 -0.39
N LEU A 234 -9.89 -30.52 0.40
CA LEU A 234 -10.85 -30.18 1.44
C LEU A 234 -12.25 -30.00 0.85
N LEU A 235 -12.38 -29.19 -0.20
CA LEU A 235 -13.66 -28.95 -0.86
C LEU A 235 -14.20 -30.21 -1.54
N ALA A 236 -13.36 -31.03 -2.17
CA ALA A 236 -13.80 -32.25 -2.84
C ALA A 236 -14.36 -33.30 -1.88
N THR A 237 -13.71 -33.49 -0.73
CA THR A 237 -14.02 -34.59 0.20
C THR A 237 -15.03 -34.24 1.28
N THR A 238 -15.20 -32.94 1.57
CA THR A 238 -16.13 -32.48 2.60
C THR A 238 -17.56 -32.45 2.04
N PRO A 239 -18.54 -33.08 2.70
CA PRO A 239 -19.94 -32.99 2.29
C PRO A 239 -20.47 -31.57 2.54
N PRO A 240 -21.40 -31.07 1.70
CA PRO A 240 -22.11 -29.82 1.98
C PRO A 240 -22.80 -29.85 3.34
N GLY A 241 -22.67 -28.77 4.10
CA GLY A 241 -23.21 -28.69 5.45
C GLY A 241 -22.39 -27.82 6.40
N ASP A 242 -22.75 -27.93 7.67
CA ASP A 242 -22.16 -27.17 8.77
C ASP A 242 -20.74 -27.70 9.10
N LEU A 243 -19.78 -26.78 9.18
CA LEU A 243 -18.38 -27.01 9.52
C LEU A 243 -17.98 -26.31 10.83
N THR A 244 -18.94 -25.76 11.57
CA THR A 244 -18.70 -24.90 12.72
C THR A 244 -17.85 -25.58 13.79
N ASP A 245 -18.14 -26.83 14.17
CA ASP A 245 -17.38 -27.53 15.21
C ASP A 245 -15.89 -27.72 14.83
N MET A 246 -15.62 -27.98 13.56
CA MET A 246 -14.25 -28.10 13.05
C MET A 246 -13.53 -26.75 13.16
N LEU A 247 -14.18 -25.67 12.75
CA LEU A 247 -13.60 -24.32 12.80
C LEU A 247 -13.43 -23.82 14.23
N VAL A 248 -14.37 -24.10 15.14
CA VAL A 248 -14.25 -23.77 16.57
C VAL A 248 -13.07 -24.48 17.19
N LYS A 249 -12.82 -25.74 16.79
CA LYS A 249 -11.62 -26.44 17.23
C LYS A 249 -10.35 -25.76 16.69
N THR A 250 -10.27 -25.50 15.39
CA THR A 250 -9.11 -24.82 14.77
C THR A 250 -8.88 -23.44 15.37
N TRP A 251 -9.94 -22.70 15.67
CA TRP A 251 -9.88 -21.43 16.38
C TRP A 251 -9.28 -21.61 17.77
N GLY A 252 -9.76 -22.59 18.54
CA GLY A 252 -9.17 -22.96 19.83
C GLY A 252 -7.68 -23.28 19.73
N ASP A 253 -7.28 -24.09 18.74
CA ASP A 253 -5.89 -24.48 18.50
C ASP A 253 -5.02 -23.23 18.21
N VAL A 254 -5.48 -22.28 17.38
CA VAL A 254 -4.79 -20.99 17.14
C VAL A 254 -4.69 -20.17 18.43
N GLY A 255 -5.76 -20.13 19.22
CA GLY A 255 -5.78 -19.41 20.50
C GLY A 255 -4.82 -19.99 21.54
N ASP A 256 -4.55 -21.29 21.51
CA ASP A 256 -3.66 -21.95 22.46
C ASP A 256 -2.19 -21.54 22.30
N ASP A 257 -1.79 -21.16 21.09
CA ASP A 257 -0.47 -20.60 20.79
C ASP A 257 -0.32 -19.12 21.23
N LEU A 258 -1.40 -18.48 21.67
CA LEU A 258 -1.42 -17.07 22.07
C LEU A 258 -1.49 -16.86 23.60
N PRO A 259 -0.96 -15.73 24.11
CA PRO A 259 -1.15 -15.30 25.48
C PRO A 259 -2.64 -15.23 25.86
N ALA A 260 -2.98 -15.56 27.11
CA ALA A 260 -4.36 -15.64 27.57
C ALA A 260 -5.18 -14.34 27.35
N GLY A 261 -4.52 -13.17 27.38
CA GLY A 261 -5.16 -11.86 27.14
C GLY A 261 -5.46 -11.57 25.67
N GLU A 262 -4.83 -12.29 24.73
CA GLU A 262 -5.03 -12.12 23.28
C GLU A 262 -6.04 -13.13 22.71
N ARG A 263 -6.52 -14.07 23.54
CA ARG A 263 -7.44 -15.12 23.12
C ARG A 263 -8.85 -14.54 22.95
N VAL A 264 -9.39 -14.68 21.75
CA VAL A 264 -10.75 -14.26 21.44
C VAL A 264 -11.68 -15.46 21.57
N PRO A 265 -12.81 -15.33 22.28
CA PRO A 265 -13.84 -16.36 22.32
C PRO A 265 -14.46 -16.64 20.92
N PRO A 266 -14.85 -17.88 20.59
CA PRO A 266 -15.32 -18.27 19.24
C PRO A 266 -16.76 -17.82 18.91
N GLU A 267 -17.40 -17.00 19.73
CA GLU A 267 -18.77 -16.56 19.57
C GLU A 267 -18.96 -15.82 18.24
N GLY A 268 -19.91 -16.29 17.43
CA GLY A 268 -20.15 -15.77 16.08
C GLY A 268 -19.45 -16.57 14.98
N LEU A 269 -18.43 -17.38 15.32
CA LEU A 269 -17.75 -18.26 14.37
C LEU A 269 -18.72 -19.31 13.84
N ARG A 270 -18.86 -19.38 12.51
CA ARG A 270 -19.66 -20.38 11.80
C ARG A 270 -18.99 -20.76 10.49
N GLY A 271 -19.16 -21.98 10.04
CA GLY A 271 -18.72 -22.39 8.71
C GLY A 271 -19.76 -23.20 7.99
N ASN A 272 -19.93 -22.94 6.70
CA ASN A 272 -20.79 -23.75 5.85
C ASN A 272 -20.08 -24.04 4.54
N LEU A 273 -20.06 -25.31 4.14
CA LEU A 273 -19.77 -25.68 2.77
C LEU A 273 -21.06 -25.60 1.95
N ILE A 274 -21.06 -24.74 0.92
CA ILE A 274 -22.17 -24.56 0.01
C ILE A 274 -21.72 -24.79 -1.44
N GLU A 275 -22.68 -25.15 -2.28
CA GLU A 275 -22.51 -25.24 -3.72
C GLU A 275 -23.36 -24.17 -4.39
N LEU A 276 -22.73 -23.33 -5.21
CA LEU A 276 -23.39 -22.20 -5.86
C LEU A 276 -22.91 -22.08 -7.30
N ASN A 277 -23.82 -22.20 -8.26
CA ASN A 277 -23.54 -22.09 -9.70
C ASN A 277 -22.40 -23.01 -10.18
N GLY A 278 -22.28 -24.21 -9.59
CA GLY A 278 -21.22 -25.17 -9.90
C GLY A 278 -19.88 -24.94 -9.18
N ASN A 279 -19.73 -23.82 -8.45
CA ASN A 279 -18.61 -23.60 -7.55
C ASN A 279 -18.88 -24.31 -6.22
N ARG A 280 -17.85 -24.92 -5.64
CA ARG A 280 -17.89 -25.40 -4.24
C ARG A 280 -17.13 -24.39 -3.39
N LEU A 281 -17.72 -23.96 -2.28
CA LEU A 281 -17.07 -22.99 -1.42
C LEU A 281 -17.37 -23.24 0.05
N ILE A 282 -16.40 -22.88 0.90
CA ILE A 282 -16.57 -22.78 2.35
C ILE A 282 -16.71 -21.30 2.66
N LEU A 283 -17.88 -20.92 3.20
CA LEU A 283 -18.11 -19.59 3.76
C LEU A 283 -17.92 -19.68 5.28
N VAL A 284 -17.00 -18.89 5.79
CA VAL A 284 -16.75 -18.72 7.22
C VAL A 284 -17.30 -17.37 7.65
N THR A 285 -18.15 -17.35 8.67
CA THR A 285 -18.52 -16.15 9.42
C THR A 285 -17.64 -16.10 10.65
N LEU A 286 -17.01 -14.97 10.91
CA LEU A 286 -16.06 -14.80 12.01
C LEU A 286 -16.73 -14.12 13.20
N PRO A 287 -16.12 -14.19 14.40
CA PRO A 287 -16.50 -13.33 15.51
C PRO A 287 -16.49 -11.85 15.10
N GLU A 288 -17.46 -11.08 15.61
CA GLU A 288 -17.68 -9.68 15.21
C GLU A 288 -16.36 -8.90 15.17
N PRO A 289 -15.96 -8.35 14.01
CA PRO A 289 -14.71 -7.61 13.91
C PRO A 289 -14.83 -6.26 14.62
N VAL A 290 -13.77 -5.88 15.34
CA VAL A 290 -13.70 -4.62 16.11
C VAL A 290 -12.63 -3.67 15.58
N ALA A 291 -11.71 -4.21 14.79
CA ALA A 291 -10.67 -3.48 14.13
C ALA A 291 -10.44 -4.17 12.79
N ALA A 292 -10.70 -3.47 11.71
CA ALA A 292 -9.67 -3.09 10.79
C ALA A 292 -8.47 -4.13 10.72
N ALA A 293 -8.49 -5.03 9.72
CA ALA A 293 -7.67 -6.26 9.53
C ALA A 293 -8.27 -7.53 10.17
N GLU A 294 -9.41 -7.38 10.86
CA GLU A 294 -10.33 -8.47 11.15
C GLU A 294 -11.41 -8.57 10.06
N ALA A 295 -11.98 -9.75 9.89
CA ALA A 295 -12.95 -10.03 8.86
C ALA A 295 -14.34 -10.31 9.44
N TYR A 296 -15.38 -9.90 8.73
CA TYR A 296 -16.74 -10.42 8.92
C TYR A 296 -16.85 -11.83 8.36
N PHE A 297 -16.27 -12.04 7.17
CA PHE A 297 -16.33 -13.31 6.46
C PHE A 297 -14.99 -13.66 5.82
N ALA A 298 -14.73 -14.95 5.71
CA ALA A 298 -13.67 -15.50 4.86
C ALA A 298 -14.27 -16.58 3.96
N MET A 299 -13.70 -16.76 2.78
CA MET A 299 -14.22 -17.71 1.80
C MET A 299 -13.11 -18.43 1.04
N ILE A 300 -13.18 -19.75 1.05
CA ILE A 300 -12.37 -20.63 0.19
C ILE A 300 -13.27 -21.09 -0.94
N VAL A 301 -12.97 -20.70 -2.18
CA VAL A 301 -13.77 -21.06 -3.35
C VAL A 301 -12.96 -21.91 -4.30
N GLN A 302 -13.52 -23.03 -4.75
CA GLN A 302 -13.06 -23.72 -5.96
C GLN A 302 -13.99 -23.36 -7.11
N PRO A 303 -13.52 -22.55 -8.08
CA PRO A 303 -14.30 -22.24 -9.28
C PRO A 303 -14.62 -23.53 -10.06
N ALA A 304 -15.80 -23.56 -10.69
CA ALA A 304 -16.24 -24.69 -11.49
C ALA A 304 -15.21 -25.03 -12.58
N GLY A 305 -14.71 -26.27 -12.57
CA GLY A 305 -13.70 -26.73 -13.52
C GLY A 305 -12.27 -26.26 -13.23
N SER A 306 -12.03 -25.53 -12.14
CA SER A 306 -10.68 -25.14 -11.71
C SER A 306 -10.01 -26.24 -10.88
N ALA A 307 -8.69 -26.40 -11.06
CA ALA A 307 -7.85 -27.23 -10.21
C ALA A 307 -7.35 -26.50 -8.95
N THR A 308 -7.55 -25.18 -8.88
CA THR A 308 -7.09 -24.33 -7.79
C THR A 308 -8.25 -23.71 -7.03
N THR A 309 -7.97 -23.32 -5.79
CA THR A 309 -8.84 -22.52 -4.94
C THR A 309 -8.44 -21.05 -4.99
N ARG A 310 -9.40 -20.18 -4.67
CA ARG A 310 -9.21 -18.74 -4.43
C ARG A 310 -9.65 -18.44 -3.00
N PHE A 311 -9.00 -17.47 -2.36
CA PHE A 311 -9.25 -17.11 -0.97
C PHE A 311 -9.65 -15.64 -0.87
N PHE A 312 -10.84 -15.39 -0.32
CA PHE A 312 -11.41 -14.05 -0.18
C PHE A 312 -11.73 -13.73 1.26
N THR A 313 -11.69 -12.45 1.61
CA THR A 313 -12.07 -11.90 2.90
C THR A 313 -13.05 -10.75 2.71
N LEU A 314 -13.99 -10.57 3.64
CA LEU A 314 -14.75 -9.34 3.78
C LEU A 314 -14.31 -8.69 5.09
N GLU A 315 -13.44 -7.70 4.99
CA GLU A 315 -12.72 -7.11 6.11
C GLU A 315 -13.40 -5.88 6.64
N TYR A 316 -13.35 -5.70 7.96
CA TYR A 316 -13.79 -4.46 8.57
C TYR A 316 -13.03 -3.27 7.96
N ALA A 317 -13.81 -2.28 7.57
CA ALA A 317 -13.36 -0.99 7.10
C ALA A 317 -14.28 0.09 7.67
N VAL A 318 -13.84 1.34 7.62
CA VAL A 318 -14.68 2.51 7.93
C VAL A 318 -14.86 3.28 6.62
N ASP A 319 -16.09 3.67 6.31
CA ASP A 319 -16.36 4.46 5.11
C ASP A 319 -15.65 5.83 5.25
N PRO A 320 -14.76 6.21 4.31
CA PRO A 320 -13.96 7.42 4.46
C PRO A 320 -14.77 8.72 4.30
N ILE A 321 -16.03 8.63 3.85
CA ILE A 321 -16.93 9.77 3.65
C ILE A 321 -17.92 9.88 4.81
N THR A 322 -18.57 8.77 5.18
CA THR A 322 -19.62 8.78 6.21
C THR A 322 -19.07 8.50 7.60
N HIS A 323 -17.87 7.94 7.70
CA HIS A 323 -17.23 7.45 8.91
C HIS A 323 -18.05 6.32 9.61
N GLU A 324 -18.97 5.70 8.88
CA GLU A 324 -19.74 4.56 9.39
C GLU A 324 -18.94 3.26 9.18
N PRO A 325 -19.04 2.28 10.11
CA PRO A 325 -18.47 0.96 9.91
C PRO A 325 -19.04 0.30 8.65
N GLY A 326 -18.15 -0.28 7.85
CA GLY A 326 -18.48 -1.01 6.65
C GLY A 326 -17.50 -2.16 6.42
N ALA A 327 -17.39 -2.63 5.18
CA ALA A 327 -16.43 -3.67 4.85
C ALA A 327 -15.84 -3.58 3.46
N ILE A 328 -14.57 -3.97 3.33
CA ILE A 328 -13.83 -4.04 2.08
C ILE A 328 -13.59 -5.50 1.67
N LEU A 329 -13.65 -5.79 0.38
CA LEU A 329 -13.44 -7.14 -0.14
C LEU A 329 -11.95 -7.35 -0.42
N GLY A 330 -11.33 -8.34 0.23
CA GLY A 330 -9.96 -8.77 -0.03
C GLY A 330 -9.90 -10.09 -0.81
N GLU A 331 -8.85 -10.25 -1.61
CA GLU A 331 -8.48 -11.51 -2.26
C GLU A 331 -6.99 -11.78 -2.05
N TRP A 332 -6.64 -12.99 -1.62
CA TRP A 332 -5.25 -13.44 -1.63
C TRP A 332 -4.91 -14.15 -2.93
N THR A 333 -3.89 -13.64 -3.60
CA THR A 333 -3.27 -14.18 -4.81
C THR A 333 -1.82 -14.59 -4.53
N PRO A 334 -1.17 -15.34 -5.43
CA PRO A 334 0.28 -15.56 -5.35
C PRO A 334 1.09 -14.25 -5.31
N GLU A 335 0.58 -13.18 -5.91
CA GLU A 335 1.23 -11.87 -5.99
C GLU A 335 1.07 -11.06 -4.69
N GLY A 336 -0.04 -11.22 -3.97
CA GLY A 336 -0.27 -10.55 -2.69
C GLY A 336 -1.74 -10.50 -2.25
N HIS A 337 -2.07 -9.53 -1.40
CA HIS A 337 -3.45 -9.29 -0.95
C HIS A 337 -4.05 -8.12 -1.74
N HIS A 338 -5.09 -8.41 -2.52
CA HIS A 338 -5.75 -7.47 -3.42
C HIS A 338 -7.04 -6.98 -2.77
N LEU A 339 -7.18 -5.67 -2.57
CA LEU A 339 -8.40 -5.07 -2.04
C LEU A 339 -9.27 -4.56 -3.19
N HIS A 340 -10.56 -4.83 -3.11
CA HIS A 340 -11.56 -4.44 -4.08
C HIS A 340 -12.51 -3.43 -3.44
N LEU A 341 -12.72 -2.30 -4.13
CA LEU A 341 -13.72 -1.31 -3.73
C LEU A 341 -15.12 -1.95 -3.73
N THR A 342 -15.76 -1.94 -2.57
CA THR A 342 -17.12 -2.43 -2.35
C THR A 342 -18.07 -1.25 -2.14
N ASP A 343 -19.36 -1.55 -1.96
CA ASP A 343 -20.38 -0.63 -1.44
C ASP A 343 -20.35 -0.51 0.10
N MET A 344 -19.25 -0.93 0.75
CA MET A 344 -19.08 -0.97 2.20
C MET A 344 -20.07 -1.87 2.94
N ALA A 345 -20.86 -2.71 2.25
CA ALA A 345 -21.84 -3.57 2.89
C ALA A 345 -21.19 -4.70 3.70
N THR A 346 -21.73 -4.96 4.89
CA THR A 346 -21.27 -6.00 5.83
C THR A 346 -22.09 -7.29 5.75
N ASP A 347 -23.05 -7.40 4.83
CA ASP A 347 -23.92 -8.57 4.74
C ASP A 347 -23.31 -9.71 3.89
N PRO A 348 -23.54 -10.98 4.28
CA PRO A 348 -22.94 -12.13 3.58
C PRO A 348 -23.47 -12.30 2.15
N GLY A 349 -24.67 -11.79 1.85
CA GLY A 349 -25.24 -11.85 0.51
C GLY A 349 -24.47 -10.96 -0.47
N THR A 350 -24.08 -9.76 -0.04
CA THR A 350 -23.24 -8.86 -0.84
C THR A 350 -21.85 -9.45 -1.05
N PHE A 351 -21.25 -10.03 -0.01
CA PHE A 351 -19.96 -10.72 -0.13
C PHE A 351 -19.98 -11.84 -1.19
N LEU A 352 -21.00 -12.69 -1.16
CA LEU A 352 -21.17 -13.76 -2.14
C LEU A 352 -21.36 -13.23 -3.56
N ARG A 353 -22.15 -12.15 -3.73
CA ARG A 353 -22.39 -11.54 -5.05
C ARG A 353 -21.13 -10.89 -5.61
N SER A 354 -20.41 -10.11 -4.81
CA SER A 354 -19.19 -9.42 -5.24
C SER A 354 -18.10 -10.42 -5.61
N THR A 355 -17.95 -11.50 -4.84
CA THR A 355 -17.01 -12.57 -5.19
C THR A 355 -17.43 -13.32 -6.45
N ALA A 356 -18.73 -13.62 -6.62
CA ALA A 356 -19.22 -14.25 -7.85
C ALA A 356 -18.94 -13.40 -9.09
N ALA A 357 -19.03 -12.07 -8.98
CA ALA A 357 -18.68 -11.16 -10.07
C ALA A 357 -17.19 -11.24 -10.44
N LEU A 358 -16.29 -11.31 -9.44
CA LEU A 358 -14.84 -11.48 -9.66
C LEU A 358 -14.52 -12.83 -10.32
N LEU A 359 -15.21 -13.91 -9.91
CA LEU A 359 -15.04 -15.23 -10.52
C LEU A 359 -15.50 -15.27 -11.99
N LEU A 360 -16.55 -14.52 -12.33
CA LEU A 360 -17.06 -14.42 -13.71
C LEU A 360 -16.16 -13.56 -14.60
N ALA A 361 -15.65 -12.44 -14.08
CA ALA A 361 -14.76 -11.54 -14.83
C ALA A 361 -13.48 -12.26 -15.29
N ASP A 362 -12.91 -13.14 -14.46
CA ASP A 362 -11.75 -13.95 -14.82
C ASP A 362 -12.07 -15.09 -15.81
N GLY A 363 -13.33 -15.56 -15.82
CA GLY A 363 -13.80 -16.60 -16.74
C GLY A 363 -14.06 -16.09 -18.17
N GLU A 364 -14.22 -14.78 -18.37
CA GLU A 364 -14.39 -14.14 -19.68
C GLU A 364 -13.07 -13.74 -20.36
N ALA A 365 -11.93 -13.89 -19.67
CA ALA A 365 -10.62 -13.71 -20.29
C ALA A 365 -10.40 -14.82 -21.34
N GLU A 366 -10.51 -14.46 -22.63
CA GLU A 366 -10.25 -15.41 -23.73
C GLU A 366 -8.90 -16.12 -23.54
N PRO A 367 -8.81 -17.43 -23.83
CA PRO A 367 -7.54 -18.14 -23.76
C PRO A 367 -6.55 -17.47 -24.71
N ALA A 368 -5.47 -16.93 -24.13
CA ALA A 368 -4.39 -16.28 -24.86
C ALA A 368 -4.03 -17.11 -26.10
N ALA A 369 -4.26 -16.52 -27.28
CA ALA A 369 -4.02 -17.15 -28.56
C ALA A 369 -2.60 -17.73 -28.58
N ASN A 370 -2.56 -19.06 -28.65
CA ASN A 370 -1.36 -19.88 -28.70
C ASN A 370 -0.42 -19.34 -29.80
N LYS A 371 0.71 -18.71 -29.42
CA LYS A 371 1.74 -18.25 -30.35
C LYS A 371 2.32 -19.47 -31.06
N ARG A 372 1.77 -19.79 -32.23
CA ARG A 372 2.33 -20.79 -33.16
C ARG A 372 3.78 -20.40 -33.46
N ARG A 373 4.72 -21.19 -32.95
CA ARG A 373 6.10 -21.28 -33.45
C ARG A 373 6.06 -21.72 -34.92
N GLY A 374 6.02 -20.75 -35.83
CA GLY A 374 6.24 -20.95 -37.25
C GLY A 374 7.72 -20.99 -37.56
N LEU A 375 8.24 -22.19 -37.79
CA LEU A 375 9.58 -22.48 -38.31
C LEU A 375 9.91 -21.62 -39.55
N PHE A 376 10.96 -20.81 -39.49
CA PHE A 376 11.67 -20.37 -40.69
C PHE A 376 12.44 -21.56 -41.28
N ARG A 377 11.99 -22.07 -42.43
CA ARG A 377 12.80 -22.90 -43.32
C ARG A 377 13.67 -22.00 -44.20
N ARG A 378 14.98 -22.17 -44.09
CA ARG A 378 15.96 -21.72 -45.08
C ARG A 378 15.65 -22.33 -46.45
N ARG A 379 15.69 -21.51 -47.50
CA ARG A 379 16.45 -21.78 -48.72
C ARG A 379 16.96 -20.47 -49.30
#